data_AF-A0A9E0XCY7-F1
#
_entry.id   AF-A0A9E0XCY7-F1
#
_cell.length_a   1.000
_cell.length_b   1.000
_cell.length_c   1.000
_cell.angle_alpha   90.00
_cell.angle_beta   90.00
_cell.angle_gamma   90.00
#
_symmetry.space_group_name_H-M   'P 1'
#
loop_
_entity.id
_entity.type
_entity.pdbx_description
1 polymer ?
#
loop_
_entity_poly.entity_id
_entity_poly.type
_entity_poly.pdbx_seq_one_letter_code
_entity_poly.pdbx_strand_id
1 'polypeptide(L)'
;MKLLKSVLATAALAAFATSAAHAATTIRITGSTAYRTAVTNAIENIMGGSGNFEAVYRDSDSGVTSEINAKASIFKGNITGANNPVTIKCFWSGSVGGVKTVAQSLTLASSWIADAELTGTNGVTHKASPTYDGALTADITMSDTRQSTTKFTSPALTAARVGVVPFVWIKSNGAPSGLSNMTGLLARALLSNPGIPLAQFTGNSADTTMVLAVGRDQDSGTRVGAFAESGFGTLTAPIQWKINGTGSVSNVELYPAQTILGDSYTIGTSGYSGGGNVVSALNLTGSATAPVYDTSAGAIGDPDALLYSGAYYVGYVGTSDAKSLTGHSQNGTTGIFSSTGALQVLTYNGVQYSYANVKEGLYTFWTYEYIMWRSGLGSDGVTVGNALKNEILNNTASLSGIKVGDMHASRTIEGGVVGHN
;
A
#
# COMPACT_ATOMS: atom_id res chain seq x y z
N MET A 1 -46.53 -21.75 -55.70
CA MET A 1 -46.90 -21.08 -54.43
C MET A 1 -46.55 -21.83 -53.14
N LYS A 2 -46.18 -23.13 -53.17
CA LYS A 2 -45.78 -23.88 -51.95
C LYS A 2 -44.29 -23.76 -51.57
N LEU A 3 -43.42 -23.36 -52.51
CA LEU A 3 -41.98 -23.19 -52.26
C LEU A 3 -41.60 -21.86 -51.56
N LEU A 4 -42.44 -20.81 -51.64
CA LEU A 4 -42.14 -19.52 -51.00
C LEU A 4 -42.44 -19.50 -49.49
N LYS A 5 -43.25 -20.44 -48.98
CA LYS A 5 -43.58 -20.51 -47.54
C LYS A 5 -42.48 -21.17 -46.71
N SER A 6 -41.70 -22.07 -47.32
CA SER A 6 -40.58 -22.76 -46.66
C SER A 6 -39.32 -21.89 -46.57
N VAL A 7 -39.09 -20.97 -47.51
CA VAL A 7 -37.90 -20.10 -47.50
C VAL A 7 -38.05 -18.94 -46.48
N LEU A 8 -39.26 -18.42 -46.26
CA LEU A 8 -39.48 -17.39 -45.22
C LEU A 8 -39.38 -17.94 -43.78
N ALA A 9 -39.73 -19.20 -43.55
CA ALA A 9 -39.64 -19.82 -42.22
C ALA A 9 -38.18 -20.09 -41.79
N THR A 10 -37.29 -20.39 -42.74
CA THR A 10 -35.86 -20.60 -42.45
C THR A 10 -35.08 -19.28 -42.34
N ALA A 11 -35.47 -18.25 -43.10
CA ALA A 11 -34.88 -16.91 -42.97
C ALA A 11 -35.30 -16.19 -41.67
N ALA A 12 -36.51 -16.44 -41.16
CA ALA A 12 -36.96 -15.91 -39.88
C ALA A 12 -36.26 -16.60 -38.69
N LEU A 13 -35.88 -17.88 -38.78
CA LEU A 13 -35.18 -18.59 -37.71
C LEU A 13 -33.68 -18.24 -37.64
N ALA A 14 -33.07 -17.85 -38.76
CA ALA A 14 -31.68 -17.37 -38.81
C ALA A 14 -31.51 -15.93 -38.29
N ALA A 15 -32.59 -15.14 -38.24
CA ALA A 15 -32.56 -13.77 -37.72
C ALA A 15 -32.68 -13.66 -36.19
N PHE A 16 -32.98 -14.76 -35.49
CA PHE A 16 -33.08 -14.82 -34.01
C PHE A 16 -31.87 -15.47 -33.32
N ALA A 17 -30.80 -15.83 -34.07
CA ALA A 17 -29.70 -16.64 -33.55
C ALA A 17 -28.39 -15.88 -33.27
N THR A 18 -28.40 -14.55 -33.08
CA THR A 18 -27.17 -13.79 -32.74
C THR A 18 -27.33 -12.67 -31.72
N SER A 19 -28.33 -12.72 -30.84
CA SER A 19 -28.14 -12.08 -29.52
C SER A 19 -27.29 -13.03 -28.68
N ALA A 20 -25.98 -13.07 -28.95
CA ALA A 20 -25.04 -13.63 -27.99
C ALA A 20 -25.30 -12.89 -26.67
N ALA A 21 -25.86 -13.59 -25.68
CA ALA A 21 -25.89 -13.10 -24.32
C ALA A 21 -24.42 -12.99 -23.88
N HIS A 22 -23.82 -11.82 -24.07
CA HIS A 22 -22.48 -11.56 -23.60
C HIS A 22 -22.52 -11.62 -22.08
N ALA A 23 -21.75 -12.54 -21.50
CA ALA A 23 -21.64 -12.66 -20.06
C ALA A 23 -21.10 -11.35 -19.47
N ALA A 24 -21.66 -10.91 -18.34
CA ALA A 24 -21.18 -9.74 -17.63
C ALA A 24 -19.68 -9.88 -17.30
N THR A 25 -18.91 -8.82 -17.51
CA THR A 25 -17.47 -8.81 -17.21
C THR A 25 -17.26 -8.63 -15.71
N THR A 26 -16.55 -9.55 -15.06
CA THR A 26 -16.12 -9.38 -13.66
C THR A 26 -14.61 -9.23 -13.58
N ILE A 27 -14.13 -8.13 -12.99
CA ILE A 27 -12.72 -7.82 -12.76
C ILE A 27 -12.43 -7.76 -11.28
N ARG A 28 -11.37 -8.44 -10.83
CA ARG A 28 -10.94 -8.48 -9.43
C ARG A 28 -9.61 -7.77 -9.25
N ILE A 29 -9.58 -6.78 -8.37
CA ILE A 29 -8.43 -5.89 -8.13
C ILE A 29 -7.92 -6.09 -6.70
N THR A 30 -6.60 -6.26 -6.55
CA THR A 30 -5.95 -6.38 -5.23
C THR A 30 -4.64 -5.60 -5.11
N GLY A 31 -3.93 -5.71 -3.98
CA GLY A 31 -2.65 -5.07 -3.74
C GLY A 31 -2.75 -3.76 -2.96
N SER A 32 -1.86 -2.82 -3.28
CA SER A 32 -1.51 -1.60 -2.53
C SER A 32 -2.68 -0.90 -1.86
N THR A 33 -2.61 -0.74 -0.53
CA THR A 33 -3.50 0.16 0.22
C THR A 33 -3.15 1.63 0.03
N ALA A 34 -1.94 1.97 -0.44
CA ALA A 34 -1.48 3.36 -0.52
C ALA A 34 -2.26 4.19 -1.55
N TYR A 35 -2.66 3.56 -2.65
CA TYR A 35 -3.40 4.18 -3.75
C TYR A 35 -4.89 3.82 -3.81
N ARG A 36 -5.40 3.09 -2.82
CA ARG A 36 -6.81 2.68 -2.74
C ARG A 36 -7.76 3.84 -3.01
N THR A 37 -7.56 4.98 -2.36
CA THR A 37 -8.41 6.16 -2.55
C THR A 37 -8.45 6.63 -4.00
N ALA A 38 -7.28 6.78 -4.65
CA ALA A 38 -7.20 7.16 -6.06
C ALA A 38 -7.85 6.12 -6.99
N VAL A 39 -7.67 4.83 -6.71
CA VAL A 39 -8.22 3.74 -7.55
C VAL A 39 -9.73 3.65 -7.40
N THR A 40 -10.27 3.73 -6.19
CA THR A 40 -11.73 3.72 -5.97
C THR A 40 -12.39 4.90 -6.67
N ASN A 41 -11.85 6.12 -6.52
CA ASN A 41 -12.35 7.28 -7.25
C ASN A 41 -12.23 7.12 -8.78
N ALA A 42 -11.18 6.46 -9.26
CA ALA A 42 -11.05 6.16 -10.68
C ALA A 42 -12.12 5.17 -11.18
N ILE A 43 -12.45 4.14 -10.39
CA ILE A 43 -13.55 3.20 -10.69
C ILE A 43 -14.86 3.96 -10.83
N GLU A 44 -15.19 4.83 -9.87
CA GLU A 44 -16.40 5.65 -9.90
C GLU A 44 -16.45 6.52 -11.16
N ASN A 45 -15.35 7.20 -11.50
CA ASN A 45 -15.27 8.07 -12.66
C ASN A 45 -15.43 7.32 -13.98
N ILE A 46 -14.75 6.18 -14.18
CA ILE A 46 -14.87 5.41 -15.43
C ILE A 46 -16.23 4.74 -15.60
N MET A 47 -17.00 4.58 -14.51
CA MET A 47 -18.38 4.12 -14.55
C MET A 47 -19.40 5.26 -14.75
N GLY A 48 -18.93 6.50 -14.95
CA GLY A 48 -19.79 7.67 -15.20
C GLY A 48 -20.18 8.46 -13.95
N GLY A 49 -19.57 8.21 -12.79
CA GLY A 49 -19.80 8.93 -11.53
C GLY A 49 -20.98 8.38 -10.71
N SER A 50 -21.20 8.99 -9.53
CA SER A 50 -22.05 8.50 -8.43
C SER A 50 -23.52 8.20 -8.74
N GLY A 51 -24.03 8.62 -9.91
CA GLY A 51 -25.38 8.31 -10.39
C GLY A 51 -25.49 7.13 -11.35
N ASN A 52 -24.36 6.55 -11.78
CA ASN A 52 -24.30 5.58 -12.88
C ASN A 52 -23.74 4.20 -12.50
N PHE A 53 -23.37 4.03 -11.23
CA PHE A 53 -22.94 2.74 -10.70
C PHE A 53 -23.67 2.42 -9.40
N GLU A 54 -23.65 1.15 -9.07
CA GLU A 54 -23.99 0.62 -7.78
C GLU A 54 -22.73 0.12 -7.08
N ALA A 55 -22.60 0.36 -5.77
CA ALA A 55 -21.50 -0.19 -4.99
C ALA A 55 -21.93 -0.68 -3.61
N VAL A 56 -21.21 -1.68 -3.12
CA VAL A 56 -21.29 -2.16 -1.74
C VAL A 56 -19.90 -2.21 -1.13
N TYR A 57 -19.77 -1.79 0.12
CA TYR A 57 -18.53 -1.89 0.87
C TYR A 57 -18.76 -2.45 2.28
N ARG A 58 -17.67 -2.98 2.85
CA ARG A 58 -17.64 -3.58 4.18
C ARG A 58 -16.99 -2.63 5.20
N ASP A 59 -17.59 -2.49 6.39
CA ASP A 59 -17.11 -1.69 7.54
C ASP A 59 -16.88 -2.55 8.80
N SER A 60 -16.27 -3.73 8.72
CA SER A 60 -15.93 -4.43 9.98
C SER A 60 -14.74 -3.82 10.72
N ASP A 61 -14.13 -2.76 10.17
CA ASP A 61 -12.83 -2.26 10.59
C ASP A 61 -13.02 -0.82 11.07
N SER A 62 -12.66 -0.54 12.32
CA SER A 62 -12.82 0.78 12.94
C SER A 62 -12.28 1.91 12.04
N GLY A 63 -13.13 2.91 11.75
CA GLY A 63 -12.75 4.09 10.98
C GLY A 63 -12.97 3.98 9.47
N VAL A 64 -13.57 2.90 8.97
CA VAL A 64 -14.08 2.84 7.60
C VAL A 64 -15.39 3.64 7.53
N THR A 65 -15.52 4.51 6.53
CA THR A 65 -16.67 5.42 6.38
C THR A 65 -17.22 5.41 4.96
N SER A 66 -16.50 4.84 4.01
CA SER A 66 -16.92 4.67 2.62
C SER A 66 -16.11 3.57 1.92
N GLU A 67 -16.52 3.20 0.72
CA GLU A 67 -15.81 2.34 -0.23
C GLU A 67 -14.38 2.81 -0.54
N ILE A 68 -14.10 4.10 -0.35
CA ILE A 68 -12.79 4.74 -0.60
C ILE A 68 -11.75 4.32 0.45
N ASN A 69 -12.16 4.00 1.69
CA ASN A 69 -11.27 3.53 2.75
C ASN A 69 -11.53 2.09 3.20
N ALA A 70 -12.53 1.42 2.64
CA ALA A 70 -12.87 0.03 2.94
C ALA A 70 -11.80 -0.97 2.48
N LYS A 71 -11.71 -2.11 3.19
CA LYS A 71 -10.82 -3.22 2.80
C LYS A 71 -11.35 -4.02 1.60
N ALA A 72 -12.67 -4.14 1.49
CA ALA A 72 -13.33 -4.83 0.40
C ALA A 72 -14.53 -4.02 -0.10
N SER A 73 -14.69 -3.99 -1.42
CA SER A 73 -15.82 -3.34 -2.09
C SER A 73 -16.15 -4.04 -3.40
N ILE A 74 -17.39 -3.88 -3.85
CA ILE A 74 -17.88 -4.32 -5.15
C ILE A 74 -18.58 -3.14 -5.82
N PHE A 75 -18.35 -2.96 -7.11
CA PHE A 75 -18.93 -1.94 -7.96
C PHE A 75 -19.57 -2.62 -9.17
N LYS A 76 -20.71 -2.12 -9.63
CA LYS A 76 -21.34 -2.57 -10.87
C LYS A 76 -21.84 -1.36 -11.65
N GLY A 77 -21.43 -1.26 -12.90
CA GLY A 77 -21.76 -0.13 -13.76
C GLY A 77 -21.37 -0.40 -15.22
N ASN A 78 -21.45 0.62 -16.06
CA ASN A 78 -21.04 0.52 -17.46
C ASN A 78 -19.68 1.17 -17.67
N ILE A 79 -18.79 0.52 -18.43
CA ILE A 79 -17.50 1.08 -18.84
C ILE A 79 -17.46 1.10 -20.37
N THR A 80 -17.07 2.25 -20.93
CA THR A 80 -17.00 2.42 -22.39
C THR A 80 -15.99 1.46 -23.00
N GLY A 81 -16.41 0.70 -24.02
CA GLY A 81 -15.55 -0.24 -24.74
C GLY A 81 -15.41 -1.62 -24.11
N ALA A 82 -16.04 -1.89 -22.96
CA ALA A 82 -16.12 -3.21 -22.35
C ALA A 82 -17.52 -3.82 -22.54
N ASN A 83 -17.64 -5.14 -22.34
CA ASN A 83 -18.95 -5.78 -22.25
C ASN A 83 -19.68 -5.33 -20.96
N ASN A 84 -20.86 -4.74 -21.14
CA ASN A 84 -21.63 -4.14 -20.06
C ASN A 84 -22.77 -5.06 -19.59
N PRO A 85 -23.11 -5.07 -18.28
CA PRO A 85 -22.45 -4.31 -17.22
C PRO A 85 -21.10 -4.94 -16.80
N VAL A 86 -20.21 -4.11 -16.29
CA VAL A 86 -18.94 -4.52 -15.67
C VAL A 86 -19.10 -4.53 -14.14
N THR A 87 -18.71 -5.63 -13.50
CA THR A 87 -18.56 -5.76 -12.06
C THR A 87 -17.08 -5.66 -11.68
N ILE A 88 -16.69 -4.69 -10.85
CA ILE A 88 -15.35 -4.58 -10.29
C ILE A 88 -15.39 -4.96 -8.81
N LYS A 89 -14.57 -5.92 -8.38
CA LYS A 89 -14.42 -6.29 -6.96
C LYS A 89 -13.02 -5.92 -6.48
N CYS A 90 -12.94 -5.20 -5.39
CA CYS A 90 -11.68 -4.77 -4.80
C CYS A 90 -11.46 -5.49 -3.47
N PHE A 91 -10.22 -5.94 -3.24
CA PHE A 91 -9.75 -6.43 -1.95
C PHE A 91 -8.30 -5.97 -1.72
N TRP A 92 -8.10 -5.09 -0.76
CA TRP A 92 -6.81 -4.44 -0.55
C TRP A 92 -5.93 -5.24 0.41
N SER A 93 -4.66 -5.38 0.02
CA SER A 93 -3.60 -6.10 0.72
C SER A 93 -2.29 -5.29 0.64
N GLY A 94 -1.14 -5.90 0.94
CA GLY A 94 0.14 -5.27 0.60
C GLY A 94 0.45 -5.37 -0.90
N SER A 95 1.25 -4.42 -1.37
CA SER A 95 1.71 -4.34 -2.77
C SER A 95 2.44 -5.61 -3.22
N VAL A 96 3.29 -6.18 -2.37
CA VAL A 96 4.09 -7.36 -2.70
C VAL A 96 3.21 -8.60 -2.82
N GLY A 97 2.22 -8.75 -1.94
CA GLY A 97 1.24 -9.83 -1.96
C GLY A 97 0.27 -9.69 -3.13
N GLY A 98 -0.10 -8.47 -3.50
CA GLY A 98 -0.85 -8.19 -4.73
C GLY A 98 -0.11 -8.67 -5.97
N VAL A 99 1.16 -8.29 -6.11
CA VAL A 99 2.06 -8.78 -7.17
C VAL A 99 2.14 -10.31 -7.17
N LYS A 100 2.35 -10.94 -6.01
CA LYS A 100 2.36 -12.40 -5.89
C LYS A 100 1.07 -13.01 -6.41
N THR A 101 -0.07 -12.50 -5.93
CA THR A 101 -1.40 -13.05 -6.20
C THR A 101 -1.69 -13.05 -7.68
N VAL A 102 -1.43 -11.92 -8.36
CA VAL A 102 -1.71 -11.80 -9.79
C VAL A 102 -0.68 -12.56 -10.63
N ALA A 103 0.62 -12.48 -10.31
CA ALA A 103 1.66 -13.21 -11.05
C ALA A 103 1.41 -14.71 -11.01
N GLN A 104 1.19 -15.26 -9.81
CA GLN A 104 1.04 -16.70 -9.60
C GLN A 104 -0.40 -17.19 -9.75
N SER A 105 -1.35 -16.31 -10.09
CA SER A 105 -2.78 -16.64 -10.22
C SER A 105 -3.34 -17.33 -8.98
N LEU A 106 -2.97 -16.85 -7.80
CA LEU A 106 -3.44 -17.41 -6.53
C LEU A 106 -4.90 -17.06 -6.30
N THR A 107 -5.63 -17.99 -5.68
CA THR A 107 -6.99 -17.73 -5.22
C THR A 107 -6.97 -17.07 -3.85
N LEU A 108 -7.87 -16.09 -3.67
CA LEU A 108 -8.12 -15.44 -2.39
C LEU A 108 -9.50 -15.86 -1.88
N ALA A 109 -9.54 -16.49 -0.72
CA ALA A 109 -10.78 -16.87 -0.05
C ALA A 109 -11.36 -15.67 0.72
N SER A 110 -12.69 -15.57 0.79
CA SER A 110 -13.41 -14.57 1.60
C SER A 110 -12.96 -13.12 1.38
N SER A 111 -12.55 -12.80 0.15
CA SER A 111 -11.95 -11.50 -0.22
C SER A 111 -12.86 -10.66 -1.10
N TRP A 112 -13.69 -11.30 -1.91
CA TRP A 112 -14.54 -10.65 -2.90
C TRP A 112 -15.99 -10.63 -2.41
N ILE A 113 -16.56 -9.44 -2.20
CA ILE A 113 -17.99 -9.32 -1.84
C ILE A 113 -18.82 -9.97 -2.95
N ALA A 114 -19.79 -10.82 -2.58
CA ALA A 114 -20.60 -11.56 -3.54
C ALA A 114 -21.55 -10.65 -4.33
N ASP A 115 -21.86 -11.01 -5.58
CA ASP A 115 -22.76 -10.21 -6.44
C ASP A 115 -24.17 -10.09 -5.84
N ALA A 116 -24.59 -11.08 -5.04
CA ALA A 116 -25.87 -11.09 -4.35
C ALA A 116 -26.01 -9.99 -3.28
N GLU A 117 -24.91 -9.32 -2.91
CA GLU A 117 -24.95 -8.19 -1.99
C GLU A 117 -25.34 -6.88 -2.68
N LEU A 118 -25.25 -6.81 -4.01
CA LEU A 118 -25.76 -5.69 -4.80
C LEU A 118 -27.29 -5.62 -4.66
N THR A 119 -27.79 -4.42 -4.40
CA THR A 119 -29.19 -4.03 -4.23
C THR A 119 -29.98 -3.85 -5.54
N GLY A 120 -29.30 -3.73 -6.68
CA GLY A 120 -29.90 -3.39 -7.98
C GLY A 120 -30.25 -1.91 -8.15
N THR A 121 -29.78 -1.03 -7.27
CA THR A 121 -30.02 0.42 -7.31
C THR A 121 -28.69 1.18 -7.32
N ASN A 122 -28.58 2.21 -8.17
CA ASN A 122 -27.39 3.05 -8.21
C ASN A 122 -27.17 3.77 -6.87
N GLY A 123 -25.90 3.94 -6.51
CA GLY A 123 -25.46 4.52 -5.25
C GLY A 123 -24.56 3.58 -4.45
N VAL A 124 -24.05 4.08 -3.34
CA VAL A 124 -23.17 3.34 -2.44
C VAL A 124 -23.95 2.85 -1.24
N THR A 125 -23.89 1.54 -0.99
CA THR A 125 -24.51 0.90 0.17
C THR A 125 -23.44 0.33 1.10
N HIS A 126 -23.59 0.65 2.39
CA HIS A 126 -22.82 0.01 3.44
C HIS A 126 -23.42 -1.37 3.79
N LYS A 127 -22.57 -2.39 3.91
CA LYS A 127 -22.93 -3.70 4.48
C LYS A 127 -21.96 -4.09 5.58
N ALA A 128 -22.46 -4.21 6.82
CA ALA A 128 -21.62 -4.60 7.96
C ALA A 128 -21.07 -6.03 7.83
N SER A 129 -21.91 -6.95 7.33
CA SER A 129 -21.61 -8.37 7.21
C SER A 129 -22.02 -8.89 5.83
N PRO A 130 -21.31 -8.52 4.74
CA PRO A 130 -21.59 -9.07 3.42
C PRO A 130 -21.16 -10.53 3.34
N THR A 131 -21.83 -11.29 2.48
CA THR A 131 -21.34 -12.57 2.00
C THR A 131 -20.21 -12.38 0.99
N TYR A 132 -19.31 -13.36 0.92
CA TYR A 132 -18.16 -13.34 0.02
C TYR A 132 -18.26 -14.50 -0.96
N ASP A 133 -17.69 -14.29 -2.14
CA ASP A 133 -17.46 -15.39 -3.08
C ASP A 133 -16.54 -16.45 -2.46
N GLY A 134 -16.59 -17.66 -3.04
CA GLY A 134 -15.56 -18.67 -2.82
C GLY A 134 -14.17 -18.21 -3.25
N ALA A 135 -13.18 -19.10 -3.10
CA ALA A 135 -11.80 -18.79 -3.47
C ALA A 135 -11.67 -18.52 -4.98
N LEU A 136 -11.35 -17.27 -5.35
CA LEU A 136 -11.23 -16.81 -6.73
C LEU A 136 -9.92 -16.02 -6.92
N THR A 137 -9.40 -16.03 -8.14
CA THR A 137 -8.14 -15.35 -8.51
C THR A 137 -8.31 -13.84 -8.66
N ALA A 138 -7.22 -13.08 -8.57
CA ALA A 138 -7.20 -11.67 -8.95
C ALA A 138 -6.77 -11.48 -10.42
N ASP A 139 -7.28 -10.42 -11.04
CA ASP A 139 -7.02 -10.05 -12.44
C ASP A 139 -5.99 -8.92 -12.56
N ILE A 140 -6.12 -7.92 -11.69
CA ILE A 140 -5.28 -6.71 -11.65
C ILE A 140 -4.74 -6.51 -10.24
N THR A 141 -3.51 -6.01 -10.13
CA THR A 141 -2.94 -5.55 -8.87
C THR A 141 -2.43 -4.12 -8.96
N MET A 142 -2.65 -3.39 -7.87
CA MET A 142 -2.01 -2.12 -7.57
C MET A 142 -0.77 -2.37 -6.72
N SER A 143 0.32 -1.65 -6.97
CA SER A 143 1.58 -1.84 -6.25
C SER A 143 2.42 -0.56 -6.27
N ASP A 144 2.77 -0.04 -5.10
CA ASP A 144 3.77 1.03 -4.92
C ASP A 144 5.22 0.52 -5.10
N THR A 145 5.38 -0.65 -5.73
CA THR A 145 6.68 -1.24 -6.09
C THR A 145 6.62 -1.95 -7.43
N ARG A 146 7.72 -1.91 -8.18
CA ARG A 146 7.87 -2.68 -9.41
C ARG A 146 8.01 -4.17 -9.08
N GLN A 147 7.39 -5.04 -9.88
CA GLN A 147 7.49 -6.50 -9.73
C GLN A 147 8.93 -6.99 -9.59
N SER A 148 9.87 -6.41 -10.37
CA SER A 148 11.29 -6.79 -10.37
C SER A 148 12.05 -6.47 -9.08
N THR A 149 11.47 -5.68 -8.17
CA THR A 149 12.06 -5.40 -6.85
C THR A 149 11.49 -6.27 -5.73
N THR A 150 10.49 -7.07 -6.08
CA THR A 150 9.95 -8.13 -5.23
C THR A 150 10.63 -9.46 -5.55
N LYS A 151 10.43 -10.47 -4.71
CA LYS A 151 10.85 -11.86 -5.02
C LYS A 151 9.96 -12.56 -6.06
N PHE A 152 8.82 -11.96 -6.43
CA PHE A 152 7.81 -12.56 -7.30
C PHE A 152 7.93 -12.04 -8.73
N THR A 153 9.06 -12.31 -9.37
CA THR A 153 9.42 -11.76 -10.69
C THR A 153 8.86 -12.53 -11.88
N SER A 154 8.27 -13.70 -11.65
CA SER A 154 7.74 -14.57 -12.69
C SER A 154 6.38 -15.19 -12.28
N PRO A 155 5.44 -15.36 -13.22
CA PRO A 155 5.41 -14.80 -14.57
C PRO A 155 5.49 -13.27 -14.60
N ALA A 156 6.08 -12.70 -15.65
CA ALA A 156 6.16 -11.25 -15.80
C ALA A 156 4.77 -10.64 -16.02
N LEU A 157 4.47 -9.57 -15.30
CA LEU A 157 3.24 -8.79 -15.44
C LEU A 157 3.44 -7.66 -16.44
N THR A 158 2.38 -7.34 -17.18
CA THR A 158 2.26 -6.05 -17.85
C THR A 158 2.08 -4.99 -16.78
N ALA A 159 2.90 -3.95 -16.79
CA ALA A 159 2.91 -2.92 -15.76
C ALA A 159 2.91 -1.52 -16.37
N ALA A 160 2.16 -0.60 -15.76
CA ALA A 160 2.19 0.82 -16.10
C ALA A 160 2.25 1.68 -14.83
N ARG A 161 3.04 2.75 -14.87
CA ARG A 161 3.11 3.75 -13.79
C ARG A 161 1.85 4.61 -13.83
N VAL A 162 1.23 4.81 -12.67
CA VAL A 162 -0.01 5.61 -12.54
C VAL A 162 0.11 6.74 -11.52
N GLY A 163 1.15 6.73 -10.68
CA GLY A 163 1.37 7.77 -9.68
C GLY A 163 2.75 7.67 -9.03
N VAL A 164 3.05 8.60 -8.14
CA VAL A 164 4.24 8.59 -7.29
C VAL A 164 3.81 8.54 -5.82
N VAL A 165 4.36 7.58 -5.09
CA VAL A 165 4.09 7.35 -3.66
C VAL A 165 5.27 7.86 -2.84
N PRO A 166 5.15 9.01 -2.17
CA PRO A 166 6.16 9.46 -1.23
C PRO A 166 6.06 8.76 0.12
N PHE A 167 7.21 8.61 0.76
CA PHE A 167 7.35 8.05 2.09
C PHE A 167 8.12 8.99 3.00
N VAL A 168 8.02 8.78 4.31
CA VAL A 168 8.78 9.53 5.30
C VAL A 168 9.31 8.60 6.38
N TRP A 169 10.45 8.97 6.95
CA TRP A 169 10.89 8.44 8.23
C TRP A 169 10.28 9.25 9.36
N ILE A 170 9.82 8.58 10.40
CA ILE A 170 9.20 9.19 11.58
C ILE A 170 9.85 8.66 12.86
N LYS A 171 10.04 9.52 13.84
CA LYS A 171 10.54 9.15 15.18
C LYS A 171 9.41 8.99 16.19
N SER A 172 9.69 8.28 17.28
CA SER A 172 8.76 8.10 18.39
C SER A 172 8.42 9.41 19.10
N ASN A 173 7.23 9.46 19.69
CA ASN A 173 6.82 10.55 20.56
C ASN A 173 7.78 10.64 21.76
N GLY A 174 8.17 11.87 22.11
CA GLY A 174 9.17 12.16 23.14
C GLY A 174 10.63 12.01 22.70
N ALA A 175 10.92 11.65 21.45
CA ALA A 175 12.28 11.63 20.94
C ALA A 175 12.87 13.05 20.79
N PRO A 176 14.18 13.24 21.07
CA PRO A 176 14.80 14.55 21.15
C PRO A 176 14.78 15.29 19.81
N SER A 177 14.82 16.62 19.85
CA SER A 177 14.84 17.47 18.65
C SER A 177 16.05 17.20 17.76
N GLY A 178 17.20 16.82 18.34
CA GLY A 178 18.41 16.46 17.61
C GLY A 178 18.23 15.26 16.66
N LEU A 179 17.32 14.32 16.97
CA LEU A 179 16.92 13.27 16.05
C LEU A 179 16.00 13.87 14.98
N SER A 180 16.57 14.50 13.96
CA SER A 180 15.82 15.33 12.98
C SER A 180 16.01 14.93 11.52
N ASN A 181 16.96 14.03 11.26
CA ASN A 181 17.33 13.59 9.92
C ASN A 181 17.58 12.09 9.89
N MET A 182 17.20 11.47 8.78
CA MET A 182 17.60 10.12 8.41
C MET A 182 18.45 10.18 7.14
N THR A 183 19.51 9.38 7.09
CA THR A 183 20.30 9.19 5.86
C THR A 183 20.26 7.73 5.44
N GLY A 184 20.64 7.44 4.19
CA GLY A 184 20.80 6.04 3.75
C GLY A 184 21.78 5.25 4.64
N LEU A 185 22.88 5.87 5.09
CA LEU A 185 23.86 5.24 5.99
C LEU A 185 23.27 4.93 7.37
N LEU A 186 22.56 5.90 7.97
CA LEU A 186 21.89 5.71 9.26
C LEU A 186 20.80 4.66 9.18
N ALA A 187 20.01 4.64 8.09
CA ALA A 187 18.97 3.64 7.88
C ALA A 187 19.56 2.23 7.77
N ARG A 188 20.65 2.04 7.01
CA ARG A 188 21.34 0.73 6.94
C ARG A 188 21.88 0.32 8.30
N ALA A 189 22.56 1.22 9.01
CA ALA A 189 23.09 0.93 10.33
C ALA A 189 21.96 0.55 11.31
N LEU A 190 20.86 1.28 11.30
CA LEU A 190 19.70 1.04 12.17
C LEU A 190 18.99 -0.29 11.84
N LEU A 191 18.82 -0.63 10.56
CA LEU A 191 18.17 -1.87 10.13
C LEU A 191 19.06 -3.11 10.29
N SER A 192 20.38 -2.95 10.32
CA SER A 192 21.34 -4.05 10.47
C SER A 192 21.69 -4.41 11.92
N ASN A 193 21.36 -3.55 12.89
CA ASN A 193 21.81 -3.70 14.28
C ASN A 193 20.61 -3.72 15.24
N PRO A 194 20.74 -4.36 16.43
CA PRO A 194 19.69 -4.32 17.47
C PRO A 194 19.31 -2.90 17.87
N GLY A 195 20.23 -1.96 17.75
CA GLY A 195 20.02 -0.53 17.83
C GLY A 195 21.32 0.18 17.49
N ILE A 196 21.25 1.49 17.27
CA ILE A 196 22.44 2.34 17.16
C ILE A 196 22.36 3.50 18.17
N PRO A 197 23.49 3.99 18.72
CA PRO A 197 23.47 5.08 19.68
C PRO A 197 22.86 6.36 19.08
N LEU A 198 22.06 7.08 19.88
CA LEU A 198 21.49 8.37 19.51
C LEU A 198 22.57 9.38 19.09
N ALA A 199 23.78 9.28 19.67
CA ALA A 199 24.94 10.06 19.28
C ALA A 199 25.25 10.02 17.76
N GLN A 200 24.91 8.93 17.05
CA GLN A 200 25.09 8.85 15.59
C GLN A 200 24.15 9.79 14.83
N PHE A 201 23.01 10.15 15.42
CA PHE A 201 22.05 11.08 14.84
C PHE A 201 22.31 12.53 15.26
N THR A 202 22.73 12.74 16.52
CA THR A 202 22.85 14.08 17.11
C THR A 202 24.26 14.65 17.04
N GLY A 203 25.28 13.79 16.87
CA GLY A 203 26.68 14.17 16.98
C GLY A 203 27.16 14.41 18.43
N ASN A 204 26.28 14.23 19.42
CA ASN A 204 26.61 14.44 20.82
C ASN A 204 27.01 13.12 21.48
N SER A 205 28.27 12.99 21.89
CA SER A 205 28.78 11.76 22.52
C SER A 205 28.17 11.45 23.89
N ALA A 206 27.48 12.40 24.53
CA ALA A 206 26.73 12.16 25.75
C ALA A 206 25.41 11.40 25.52
N ASP A 207 24.94 11.32 24.27
CA ASP A 207 23.68 10.67 23.93
C ASP A 207 23.87 9.15 23.78
N THR A 208 23.82 8.44 24.91
CA THR A 208 24.03 6.99 24.99
C THR A 208 22.77 6.15 24.80
N THR A 209 21.58 6.77 24.82
CA THR A 209 20.30 6.08 24.57
C THR A 209 20.28 5.47 23.17
N MET A 210 19.76 4.26 23.04
CA MET A 210 19.69 3.57 21.75
C MET A 210 18.51 4.07 20.92
N VAL A 211 18.68 4.02 19.60
CA VAL A 211 17.61 4.18 18.61
C VAL A 211 17.37 2.83 17.96
N LEU A 212 16.10 2.40 17.92
CA LEU A 212 15.68 1.09 17.40
C LEU A 212 14.83 1.23 16.14
N ALA A 213 14.94 0.27 15.23
CA ALA A 213 14.14 0.24 14.01
C ALA A 213 12.74 -0.30 14.26
N VAL A 214 11.73 0.39 13.73
CA VAL A 214 10.35 -0.10 13.68
C VAL A 214 9.85 0.08 12.26
N GLY A 215 9.08 -0.86 11.73
CA GLY A 215 8.63 -0.73 10.35
C GLY A 215 7.68 -1.82 9.93
N ARG A 216 7.55 -1.96 8.61
CA ARG A 216 6.54 -2.80 7.96
C ARG A 216 7.06 -4.20 7.65
N ASP A 217 6.13 -5.13 7.49
CA ASP A 217 6.40 -6.48 7.02
C ASP A 217 6.71 -6.58 5.51
N GLN A 218 6.97 -7.80 5.03
CA GLN A 218 7.38 -8.11 3.66
C GLN A 218 6.25 -8.00 2.63
N ASP A 219 4.99 -7.84 3.05
CA ASP A 219 3.88 -7.58 2.14
C ASP A 219 3.84 -6.10 1.69
N SER A 220 4.49 -5.22 2.47
CA SER A 220 4.48 -3.78 2.25
C SER A 220 5.44 -3.33 1.17
N GLY A 221 4.94 -2.58 0.18
CA GLY A 221 5.84 -1.88 -0.75
C GLY A 221 6.49 -0.62 -0.17
N THR A 222 5.92 -0.02 0.90
CA THR A 222 6.63 0.97 1.74
C THR A 222 7.95 0.41 2.27
N ARG A 223 7.99 -0.86 2.71
CA ARG A 223 9.23 -1.53 3.14
C ARG A 223 10.22 -1.65 1.98
N VAL A 224 9.77 -2.14 0.83
CA VAL A 224 10.62 -2.25 -0.36
C VAL A 224 11.20 -0.90 -0.74
N GLY A 225 10.38 0.16 -0.76
CA GLY A 225 10.83 1.53 -1.00
C GLY A 225 11.87 1.99 0.01
N ALA A 226 11.63 1.80 1.32
CA ALA A 226 12.57 2.17 2.37
C ALA A 226 13.91 1.43 2.25
N PHE A 227 13.86 0.15 1.92
CA PHE A 227 15.03 -0.71 1.85
C PHE A 227 15.84 -0.48 0.58
N ALA A 228 15.16 -0.20 -0.53
CA ALA A 228 15.81 0.18 -1.77
C ALA A 228 16.47 1.56 -1.64
N GLU A 229 15.73 2.57 -1.16
CA GLU A 229 16.18 3.95 -1.04
C GLU A 229 17.38 4.09 -0.08
N SER A 230 17.36 3.35 1.03
CA SER A 230 18.50 3.32 1.96
C SER A 230 19.69 2.52 1.44
N GLY A 231 19.54 1.74 0.37
CA GLY A 231 20.54 0.78 -0.10
C GLY A 231 20.73 -0.42 0.84
N PHE A 232 19.76 -0.70 1.72
CA PHE A 232 19.77 -1.86 2.61
C PHE A 232 19.54 -3.19 1.86
N GLY A 233 18.82 -3.12 0.74
CA GLY A 233 18.46 -4.28 -0.09
C GLY A 233 17.04 -4.76 0.20
N THR A 234 16.21 -4.85 -0.83
CA THR A 234 14.75 -5.06 -0.70
C THR A 234 14.37 -6.41 -0.10
N LEU A 235 15.24 -7.41 -0.23
CA LEU A 235 15.06 -8.76 0.29
C LEU A 235 15.90 -9.05 1.54
N THR A 236 16.71 -8.09 1.98
CA THR A 236 17.54 -8.23 3.19
C THR A 236 16.64 -8.31 4.43
N ALA A 237 16.96 -9.22 5.35
CA ALA A 237 16.28 -9.33 6.63
C ALA A 237 16.74 -8.18 7.57
N PRO A 238 15.83 -7.35 8.09
CA PRO A 238 16.15 -6.32 9.06
C PRO A 238 16.17 -6.89 10.49
N ILE A 239 16.60 -6.06 11.45
CA ILE A 239 16.25 -6.21 12.86
C ILE A 239 15.22 -5.12 13.19
N GLN A 240 14.00 -5.53 13.52
CA GLN A 240 12.88 -4.64 13.84
C GLN A 240 12.22 -5.01 15.16
N TRP A 241 11.66 -3.99 15.79
CA TRP A 241 11.09 -4.06 17.12
C TRP A 241 9.57 -3.85 17.09
N LYS A 242 8.90 -4.54 18.01
CA LYS A 242 7.49 -4.35 18.34
C LYS A 242 7.41 -3.52 19.61
N ILE A 243 6.68 -2.42 19.53
CA ILE A 243 6.36 -1.56 20.68
C ILE A 243 5.00 -2.00 21.21
N ASN A 244 4.96 -2.36 22.49
CA ASN A 244 3.74 -2.71 23.20
C ASN A 244 3.29 -1.55 24.09
N GLY A 245 1.99 -1.30 24.18
CA GLY A 245 1.45 -0.27 25.07
C GLY A 245 0.09 0.29 24.65
N THR A 246 -0.52 1.03 25.56
CA THR A 246 -1.78 1.76 25.36
C THR A 246 -1.61 3.16 25.97
N GLY A 247 -1.59 4.21 25.13
CA GLY A 247 -1.29 5.59 25.55
C GLY A 247 0.20 5.83 25.86
N SER A 248 0.83 4.93 26.59
CA SER A 248 2.28 4.89 26.82
C SER A 248 2.86 3.52 26.49
N VAL A 249 4.16 3.49 26.19
CA VAL A 249 4.92 2.27 25.95
C VAL A 249 5.05 1.49 27.26
N SER A 250 4.64 0.23 27.26
CA SER A 250 4.79 -0.69 28.39
C SER A 250 6.09 -1.49 28.32
N ASN A 251 6.44 -1.99 27.13
CA ASN A 251 7.71 -2.64 26.83
C ASN A 251 7.97 -2.65 25.32
N VAL A 252 9.19 -3.05 24.96
CA VAL A 252 9.60 -3.29 23.58
C VAL A 252 10.28 -4.66 23.49
N GLU A 253 9.96 -5.39 22.43
CA GLU A 253 10.51 -6.70 22.13
C GLU A 253 10.85 -6.80 20.64
N LEU A 254 11.67 -7.78 20.24
CA LEU A 254 11.86 -8.06 18.81
C LEU A 254 10.53 -8.44 18.17
N TYR A 255 10.33 -8.03 16.92
CA TYR A 255 9.07 -8.30 16.25
C TYR A 255 8.83 -9.83 16.15
N PRO A 256 7.65 -10.36 16.53
CA PRO A 256 7.44 -11.81 16.58
C PRO A 256 7.66 -12.51 15.23
N ALA A 257 8.01 -13.81 15.29
CA ALA A 257 8.08 -14.66 14.10
C ALA A 257 6.70 -14.75 13.43
N GLN A 258 6.67 -14.74 12.09
CA GLN A 258 5.44 -14.74 11.31
C GLN A 258 5.61 -15.47 9.99
N THR A 259 4.51 -15.99 9.44
CA THR A 259 4.46 -16.48 8.06
C THR A 259 3.72 -15.47 7.20
N ILE A 260 4.42 -14.88 6.23
CA ILE A 260 3.90 -13.82 5.37
C ILE A 260 4.15 -14.21 3.92
N LEU A 261 3.08 -14.18 3.12
CA LEU A 261 3.12 -14.58 1.72
C LEU A 261 3.73 -15.99 1.52
N GLY A 262 3.50 -16.90 2.46
CA GLY A 262 3.97 -18.29 2.41
C GLY A 262 5.41 -18.52 2.87
N ASP A 263 6.14 -17.47 3.26
CA ASP A 263 7.49 -17.59 3.80
C ASP A 263 7.48 -17.37 5.30
N SER A 264 8.29 -18.13 6.02
CA SER A 264 8.50 -17.95 7.46
C SER A 264 9.63 -16.98 7.73
N TYR A 265 9.37 -16.03 8.62
CA TYR A 265 10.32 -15.03 9.10
C TYR A 265 10.57 -15.25 10.58
N THR A 266 11.84 -15.26 10.95
CA THR A 266 12.28 -15.42 12.34
C THR A 266 12.00 -14.16 13.15
N ILE A 267 12.07 -14.27 14.48
CA ILE A 267 11.95 -13.15 15.41
C ILE A 267 12.90 -12.01 14.96
N GLY A 268 12.39 -10.77 15.02
CA GLY A 268 13.09 -9.55 14.64
C GLY A 268 13.12 -9.25 13.14
N THR A 269 12.81 -10.22 12.27
CA THR A 269 13.02 -10.06 10.81
C THR A 269 11.77 -9.64 10.03
N SER A 270 10.63 -9.48 10.71
CA SER A 270 9.36 -8.99 10.16
C SER A 270 9.01 -7.60 10.74
N GLY A 271 7.79 -7.12 10.51
CA GLY A 271 7.30 -5.84 11.02
C GLY A 271 5.77 -5.77 11.03
N TYR A 272 5.24 -4.57 11.21
CA TYR A 272 3.81 -4.31 11.26
C TYR A 272 3.14 -4.48 9.88
N SER A 273 1.93 -5.02 9.88
CA SER A 273 1.15 -5.24 8.65
C SER A 273 0.63 -3.95 8.01
N GLY A 274 0.46 -2.88 8.78
CA GLY A 274 -0.05 -1.58 8.32
C GLY A 274 0.83 -0.39 8.73
N GLY A 275 0.87 0.66 7.90
CA GLY A 275 1.57 1.91 8.22
C GLY A 275 0.91 2.63 9.38
N GLY A 276 -0.43 2.64 9.43
CA GLY A 276 -1.19 3.04 10.60
C GLY A 276 -0.79 2.31 11.90
N ASN A 277 -0.41 1.03 11.85
CA ASN A 277 0.08 0.33 13.06
C ASN A 277 1.46 0.83 13.50
N VAL A 278 2.36 1.12 12.55
CA VAL A 278 3.65 1.77 12.84
C VAL A 278 3.43 3.15 13.47
N VAL A 279 2.52 3.95 12.90
CA VAL A 279 2.18 5.28 13.44
C VAL A 279 1.60 5.18 14.84
N SER A 280 0.66 4.26 15.08
CA SER A 280 0.09 4.02 16.41
C SER A 280 1.15 3.63 17.43
N ALA A 281 2.10 2.77 17.05
CA ALA A 281 3.22 2.37 17.90
C ALA A 281 4.14 3.56 18.24
N LEU A 282 4.45 4.42 17.25
CA LEU A 282 5.32 5.58 17.43
C LEU A 282 4.63 6.79 18.07
N ASN A 283 3.29 6.80 18.14
CA ASN A 283 2.52 7.82 18.88
C ASN A 283 2.54 7.59 20.40
N LEU A 284 2.83 6.37 20.87
CA LEU A 284 2.89 6.06 22.30
C LEU A 284 3.95 6.92 23.00
N THR A 285 3.59 7.43 24.16
CA THR A 285 4.49 8.22 25.03
C THR A 285 5.41 7.30 25.86
N GLY A 286 6.47 7.85 26.48
CA GLY A 286 7.33 7.10 27.41
C GLY A 286 8.40 6.22 26.75
N SER A 287 8.74 6.48 25.49
CA SER A 287 9.78 5.76 24.74
C SER A 287 11.11 5.65 25.50
N ALA A 288 11.62 6.78 26.01
CA ALA A 288 12.92 6.88 26.68
C ALA A 288 13.05 6.10 28.01
N THR A 289 11.96 5.54 28.55
CA THR A 289 11.93 4.88 29.87
C THR A 289 11.36 3.47 29.83
N ALA A 290 10.89 3.01 28.66
CA ALA A 290 10.29 1.70 28.55
C ALA A 290 11.38 0.62 28.42
N PRO A 291 11.28 -0.48 29.18
CA PRO A 291 12.25 -1.57 29.08
C PRO A 291 12.19 -2.25 27.72
N VAL A 292 13.37 -2.59 27.20
CA VAL A 292 13.56 -3.31 25.93
C VAL A 292 14.13 -4.69 26.24
N TYR A 293 13.45 -5.74 25.78
CA TYR A 293 13.80 -7.13 26.05
C TYR A 293 14.25 -7.86 24.78
N ASP A 294 15.26 -8.72 24.90
CA ASP A 294 15.52 -9.72 23.87
C ASP A 294 14.58 -10.91 24.07
N THR A 295 13.61 -11.09 23.17
CA THR A 295 12.73 -12.26 23.18
C THR A 295 13.18 -13.36 22.23
N SER A 296 14.33 -13.19 21.57
CA SER A 296 14.93 -14.23 20.75
C SER A 296 15.64 -15.25 21.65
N ALA A 297 15.38 -16.54 21.43
CA ALA A 297 16.21 -17.59 22.01
C ALA A 297 17.60 -17.56 21.34
N GLY A 298 18.50 -16.70 21.84
CA GLY A 298 19.91 -16.69 21.48
C GLY A 298 20.29 -15.93 20.20
N ALA A 299 19.49 -14.98 19.69
CA ALA A 299 19.86 -14.24 18.46
C ALA A 299 20.65 -12.94 18.74
N ILE A 300 20.43 -12.28 19.89
CA ILE A 300 21.16 -11.05 20.27
C ILE A 300 21.75 -11.17 21.69
N GLY A 301 21.13 -11.96 22.58
CA GLY A 301 21.58 -12.28 23.93
C GLY A 301 20.79 -13.43 24.59
N ASP A 302 20.71 -13.43 25.92
CA ASP A 302 19.90 -14.37 26.71
C ASP A 302 18.40 -14.04 26.54
N PRO A 303 17.55 -15.00 26.12
CA PRO A 303 16.11 -14.78 26.05
C PRO A 303 15.57 -14.27 27.40
N ASP A 304 14.80 -13.20 27.35
CA ASP A 304 14.21 -12.47 28.49
C ASP A 304 15.17 -11.52 29.25
N ALA A 305 16.41 -11.33 28.76
CA ALA A 305 17.29 -10.31 29.32
C ALA A 305 16.83 -8.89 28.95
N LEU A 306 16.85 -7.99 29.93
CA LEU A 306 16.72 -6.56 29.71
C LEU A 306 17.94 -6.07 28.92
N LEU A 307 17.73 -5.65 27.67
CA LEU A 307 18.78 -5.08 26.83
C LEU A 307 19.00 -3.61 27.15
N TYR A 308 17.91 -2.84 27.24
CA TYR A 308 17.95 -1.39 27.47
C TYR A 308 16.87 -0.98 28.47
N SER A 309 17.18 -0.02 29.34
CA SER A 309 16.20 0.59 30.26
C SER A 309 15.27 1.61 29.58
N GLY A 310 15.48 1.87 28.29
CA GLY A 310 14.79 2.89 27.51
C GLY A 310 15.42 3.06 26.13
N ALA A 311 14.62 3.43 25.13
CA ALA A 311 15.10 3.69 23.79
C ALA A 311 14.21 4.67 23.01
N TYR A 312 14.75 5.27 21.96
CA TYR A 312 13.96 5.96 20.96
C TYR A 312 13.74 5.07 19.76
N TYR A 313 12.71 5.36 18.97
CA TYR A 313 12.35 4.52 17.83
C TYR A 313 12.27 5.36 16.57
N VAL A 314 12.70 4.79 15.46
CA VAL A 314 12.54 5.40 14.13
C VAL A 314 11.95 4.36 13.19
N GLY A 315 10.94 4.76 12.43
CA GLY A 315 10.31 3.93 11.43
C GLY A 315 9.93 4.65 10.16
N TYR A 316 9.45 3.89 9.17
CA TYR A 316 9.11 4.38 7.84
C TYR A 316 7.64 4.11 7.51
N VAL A 317 6.97 5.09 6.92
CA VAL A 317 5.53 5.01 6.58
C VAL A 317 5.21 5.81 5.31
N GLY A 318 4.07 5.52 4.69
CA GLY A 318 3.48 6.39 3.67
C GLY A 318 3.06 7.73 4.26
N THR A 319 3.10 8.79 3.45
CA THR A 319 2.68 10.12 3.92
C THR A 319 1.22 10.17 4.32
N SER A 320 0.37 9.32 3.75
CA SER A 320 -1.05 9.17 4.14
C SER A 320 -1.20 8.66 5.58
N ASP A 321 -0.41 7.66 5.98
CA ASP A 321 -0.39 7.15 7.35
C ASP A 321 0.20 8.17 8.33
N ALA A 322 1.28 8.86 7.94
CA ALA A 322 1.94 9.87 8.78
C ALA A 322 1.01 11.04 9.19
N LYS A 323 -0.07 11.30 8.44
CA LYS A 323 -1.10 12.28 8.82
C LYS A 323 -1.79 11.94 10.15
N SER A 324 -1.77 10.66 10.55
CA SER A 324 -2.38 10.17 11.79
C SER A 324 -1.46 10.30 13.02
N LEU A 325 -0.29 10.94 12.88
CA LEU A 325 0.55 11.31 14.02
C LEU A 325 -0.19 12.33 14.91
N THR A 326 -0.22 12.07 16.21
CA THR A 326 -0.97 12.92 17.15
C THR A 326 -0.36 14.33 17.20
N GLY A 327 -1.18 15.37 17.07
CA GLY A 327 -0.72 16.78 17.12
C GLY A 327 0.06 17.23 15.88
N HIS A 328 0.04 16.44 14.80
CA HIS A 328 0.65 16.76 13.53
C HIS A 328 -0.39 17.07 12.47
N SER A 329 -0.02 17.86 11.49
CA SER A 329 -0.83 18.15 10.31
C SER A 329 0.05 18.18 9.07
N GLN A 330 -0.53 17.83 7.92
CA GLN A 330 0.11 17.96 6.62
C GLN A 330 -0.64 18.99 5.79
N ASN A 331 0.07 19.95 5.22
CA ASN A 331 -0.52 20.88 4.27
C ASN A 331 -0.89 20.13 2.97
N GLY A 332 -2.17 20.12 2.61
CA GLY A 332 -2.67 19.39 1.43
C GLY A 332 -2.17 19.93 0.08
N THR A 333 -1.63 21.15 0.03
CA THR A 333 -1.11 21.80 -1.18
C THR A 333 0.40 21.68 -1.31
N THR A 334 1.16 21.82 -0.21
CA THR A 334 2.63 21.78 -0.24
C THR A 334 3.20 20.43 0.19
N GLY A 335 2.41 19.60 0.88
CA GLY A 335 2.86 18.35 1.49
C GLY A 335 3.67 18.54 2.78
N ILE A 336 3.99 19.76 3.17
CA ILE A 336 4.84 20.02 4.35
C ILE A 336 4.11 19.58 5.62
N PHE A 337 4.80 18.82 6.47
CA PHE A 337 4.31 18.45 7.79
C PHE A 337 4.66 19.54 8.81
N SER A 338 3.71 19.81 9.70
CA SER A 338 3.85 20.69 10.85
C SER A 338 3.32 20.01 12.11
N SER A 339 3.72 20.51 13.27
CA SER A 339 3.29 20.01 14.57
C SER A 339 3.13 21.16 15.55
N THR A 340 2.25 21.00 16.54
CA THR A 340 2.15 21.93 17.68
C THR A 340 3.25 21.69 18.72
N GLY A 341 3.91 20.53 18.67
CA GLY A 341 5.08 20.18 19.47
C GLY A 341 6.30 19.85 18.61
N ALA A 342 7.17 18.96 19.11
CA ALA A 342 8.32 18.47 18.35
C ALA A 342 7.87 17.65 17.13
N LEU A 343 8.37 18.02 15.96
CA LEU A 343 8.03 17.34 14.71
C LEU A 343 8.63 15.92 14.71
N GLN A 344 7.76 14.92 14.53
CA GLN A 344 8.17 13.51 14.43
C GLN A 344 8.62 13.11 13.04
N VAL A 345 8.21 13.84 11.99
CA VAL A 345 8.65 13.59 10.62
C VAL A 345 10.08 14.07 10.42
N LEU A 346 10.97 13.15 10.01
CA LEU A 346 12.38 13.42 9.79
C LEU A 346 12.62 13.96 8.37
N THR A 347 13.64 14.80 8.25
CA THR A 347 14.25 15.06 6.94
C THR A 347 14.94 13.80 6.42
N TYR A 348 15.14 13.71 5.10
CA TYR A 348 15.90 12.64 4.47
C TYR A 348 17.10 13.22 3.72
N ASN A 349 18.32 12.79 4.09
CA ASN A 349 19.56 13.39 3.62
C ASN A 349 19.59 14.93 3.77
N GLY A 350 19.00 15.44 4.86
CA GLY A 350 18.87 16.86 5.16
C GLY A 350 17.76 17.58 4.39
N VAL A 351 17.06 16.90 3.46
CA VAL A 351 15.97 17.49 2.67
C VAL A 351 14.64 17.26 3.36
N GLN A 352 13.87 18.33 3.56
CA GLN A 352 12.51 18.24 4.10
C GLN A 352 11.57 17.60 3.08
N TYR A 353 10.66 16.76 3.54
CA TYR A 353 9.56 16.30 2.71
C TYR A 353 8.65 17.47 2.28
N SER A 354 8.45 17.61 0.97
CA SER A 354 7.41 18.45 0.37
C SER A 354 7.10 17.93 -1.03
N TYR A 355 5.92 18.24 -1.58
CA TYR A 355 5.60 17.87 -2.96
C TYR A 355 6.57 18.51 -3.96
N ALA A 356 7.00 19.75 -3.73
CA ALA A 356 7.99 20.41 -4.57
C ALA A 356 9.33 19.65 -4.55
N ASN A 357 9.86 19.32 -3.37
CA ASN A 357 11.13 18.59 -3.28
C ASN A 357 11.05 17.19 -3.90
N VAL A 358 9.91 16.51 -3.85
CA VAL A 358 9.71 15.23 -4.53
C VAL A 358 9.68 15.42 -6.06
N LYS A 359 8.89 16.39 -6.55
CA LYS A 359 8.76 16.69 -7.99
C LYS A 359 10.08 17.06 -8.64
N GLU A 360 10.91 17.84 -7.95
CA GLU A 360 12.25 18.26 -8.39
C GLU A 360 13.34 17.21 -8.11
N GLY A 361 13.01 16.08 -7.47
CA GLY A 361 13.97 15.02 -7.16
C GLY A 361 14.95 15.32 -6.02
N LEU A 362 14.77 16.41 -5.27
CA LEU A 362 15.57 16.76 -4.10
C LEU A 362 15.27 15.83 -2.92
N TYR A 363 14.00 15.49 -2.70
CA TYR A 363 13.59 14.47 -1.72
C TYR A 363 13.41 13.15 -2.46
N THR A 364 14.30 12.20 -2.22
CA THR A 364 14.38 10.97 -3.02
C THR A 364 13.60 9.80 -2.45
N PHE A 365 13.03 9.89 -1.24
CA PHE A 365 12.31 8.76 -0.65
C PHE A 365 10.87 8.62 -1.17
N TRP A 366 10.76 8.09 -2.38
CA TRP A 366 9.51 7.81 -3.08
C TRP A 366 9.66 6.65 -4.08
N THR A 367 8.53 6.05 -4.46
CA THR A 367 8.43 5.03 -5.52
C THR A 367 7.33 5.39 -6.51
N TYR A 368 7.21 4.65 -7.61
CA TYR A 368 6.04 4.75 -8.48
C TYR A 368 4.95 3.80 -8.00
N GLU A 369 3.70 4.25 -8.09
CA GLU A 369 2.55 3.35 -8.09
C GLU A 369 2.38 2.74 -9.47
N TYR A 370 2.15 1.44 -9.51
CA TYR A 370 1.91 0.67 -10.70
C TYR A 370 0.54 0.01 -10.67
N ILE A 371 -0.12 -0.01 -11.82
CA ILE A 371 -1.16 -0.98 -12.13
C ILE A 371 -0.52 -2.12 -12.93
N MET A 372 -0.81 -3.36 -12.56
CA MET A 372 -0.24 -4.55 -13.19
C MET A 372 -1.26 -5.66 -13.43
N TRP A 373 -1.09 -6.41 -14.51
CA TRP A 373 -1.91 -7.58 -14.85
C TRP A 373 -1.14 -8.58 -15.70
N ARG A 374 -1.63 -9.83 -15.79
CA ARG A 374 -1.02 -10.88 -16.63
C ARG A 374 -1.23 -10.58 -18.11
N SER A 375 -0.27 -10.94 -18.96
CA SER A 375 -0.39 -10.78 -20.42
C SER A 375 -1.59 -11.52 -21.04
N GLY A 376 -2.06 -12.59 -20.40
CA GLY A 376 -3.25 -13.34 -20.81
C GLY A 376 -4.59 -12.80 -20.29
N LEU A 377 -4.64 -11.57 -19.76
CA LEU A 377 -5.90 -10.95 -19.36
C LEU A 377 -6.81 -10.79 -20.59
N GLY A 378 -8.08 -11.16 -20.46
CA GLY A 378 -9.06 -11.05 -21.56
C GLY A 378 -9.26 -9.61 -22.03
N SER A 379 -9.79 -9.42 -23.25
CA SER A 379 -9.94 -8.11 -23.90
C SER A 379 -10.68 -7.09 -23.03
N ASP A 380 -11.79 -7.49 -22.40
CA ASP A 380 -12.55 -6.59 -21.53
C ASP A 380 -11.74 -6.19 -20.29
N GLY A 381 -10.97 -7.13 -19.70
CA GLY A 381 -10.09 -6.83 -18.58
C GLY A 381 -8.97 -5.87 -18.97
N VAL A 382 -8.42 -6.00 -20.18
CA VAL A 382 -7.45 -5.03 -20.72
C VAL A 382 -8.10 -3.67 -20.96
N THR A 383 -9.34 -3.62 -21.46
CA THR A 383 -10.09 -2.36 -21.58
C THR A 383 -10.29 -1.68 -20.24
N VAL A 384 -10.77 -2.41 -19.22
CA VAL A 384 -10.97 -1.89 -17.86
C VAL A 384 -9.65 -1.45 -17.24
N GLY A 385 -8.60 -2.26 -17.34
CA GLY A 385 -7.26 -1.94 -16.84
C GLY A 385 -6.68 -0.67 -17.48
N ASN A 386 -6.88 -0.48 -18.79
CA ASN A 386 -6.45 0.73 -19.48
C ASN A 386 -7.28 1.97 -19.09
N ALA A 387 -8.60 1.83 -18.93
CA ALA A 387 -9.46 2.91 -18.46
C ALA A 387 -9.04 3.37 -17.06
N LEU A 388 -8.84 2.43 -16.13
CA LEU A 388 -8.33 2.72 -14.79
C LEU A 388 -6.95 3.38 -14.82
N LYS A 389 -6.00 2.83 -15.58
CA LYS A 389 -4.66 3.40 -15.74
C LYS A 389 -4.73 4.86 -16.16
N ASN A 390 -5.51 5.17 -17.19
CA ASN A 390 -5.61 6.52 -17.73
C ASN A 390 -6.30 7.47 -16.74
N GLU A 391 -7.34 7.01 -16.06
CA GLU A 391 -8.07 7.82 -15.09
C GLU A 391 -7.19 8.15 -13.87
N ILE A 392 -6.45 7.17 -13.35
CA ILE A 392 -5.54 7.40 -12.22
C ILE A 392 -4.43 8.36 -12.64
N LEU A 393 -3.79 8.10 -13.79
CA LEU A 393 -2.66 8.88 -14.28
C LEU A 393 -3.01 10.37 -14.45
N ASN A 394 -4.21 10.66 -14.98
CA ASN A 394 -4.59 12.01 -15.37
C ASN A 394 -5.36 12.74 -14.27
N ASN A 395 -6.17 12.04 -13.48
CA ASN A 395 -7.19 12.67 -12.64
C ASN A 395 -6.99 12.36 -11.15
N THR A 396 -6.94 11.09 -10.76
CA THR A 396 -7.13 10.71 -9.35
C THR A 396 -5.84 10.46 -8.57
N ALA A 397 -4.67 10.32 -9.21
CA ALA A 397 -3.42 10.04 -8.51
C ALA A 397 -3.07 11.07 -7.42
N SER A 398 -3.44 12.34 -7.58
CA SER A 398 -3.23 13.40 -6.58
C SER A 398 -4.03 13.22 -5.28
N LEU A 399 -5.01 12.31 -5.24
CA LEU A 399 -5.77 11.99 -4.03
C LEU A 399 -4.97 11.10 -3.07
N SER A 400 -3.99 10.34 -3.58
CA SER A 400 -3.18 9.38 -2.81
C SER A 400 -1.69 9.68 -2.82
N GLY A 401 -1.21 10.45 -3.80
CA GLY A 401 0.20 10.78 -3.96
C GLY A 401 0.40 11.94 -4.94
N ILE A 402 1.39 11.82 -5.82
CA ILE A 402 1.70 12.84 -6.84
C ILE A 402 1.42 12.26 -8.23
N LYS A 403 0.87 13.08 -9.14
CA LYS A 403 0.68 12.69 -10.54
C LYS A 403 2.03 12.50 -11.21
N VAL A 404 2.17 11.46 -12.03
CA VAL A 404 3.43 11.22 -12.76
C VAL A 404 3.78 12.41 -13.68
N GLY A 405 2.77 13.03 -14.30
CA GLY A 405 2.96 14.20 -15.17
C GLY A 405 3.42 15.47 -14.45
N ASP A 406 3.34 15.52 -13.12
CA ASP A 406 3.83 16.64 -12.32
C ASP A 406 5.31 16.50 -11.93
N MET A 407 5.94 15.37 -12.24
CA MET A 407 7.31 15.06 -11.83
C MET A 407 8.32 15.60 -12.85
N HIS A 408 9.27 16.42 -12.40
CA HIS A 408 10.45 16.83 -13.19
C HIS A 408 11.62 15.88 -13.00
N ALA A 409 11.53 14.98 -12.01
CA ALA A 409 12.48 13.91 -11.78
C ALA A 409 11.91 12.52 -12.14
N SER A 410 12.79 11.58 -12.46
CA SER A 410 12.44 10.17 -12.62
C SER A 410 13.50 9.21 -12.10
N ARG A 411 13.10 7.95 -11.96
CA ARG A 411 13.98 6.81 -11.70
C ARG A 411 13.51 5.60 -12.50
N THR A 412 14.41 4.64 -12.73
CA THR A 412 14.09 3.40 -13.46
C THR A 412 13.63 2.28 -12.53
N ILE A 413 14.06 2.32 -11.28
CA ILE A 413 13.81 1.31 -10.24
C ILE A 413 13.80 2.00 -8.86
N GLU A 414 13.14 1.37 -7.89
CA GLU A 414 13.14 1.78 -6.49
C GLU A 414 14.59 1.88 -5.97
N GLY A 415 14.91 2.98 -5.27
CA GLY A 415 16.26 3.27 -4.78
C GLY A 415 17.31 3.51 -5.86
N GLY A 416 16.91 3.54 -7.14
CA GLY A 416 17.80 3.85 -8.25
C GLY A 416 18.15 5.34 -8.34
N VAL A 417 19.09 5.65 -9.22
CA VAL A 417 19.51 7.04 -9.50
C VAL A 417 18.30 7.87 -9.92
N VAL A 418 18.18 9.05 -9.30
CA VAL A 418 17.20 10.07 -9.69
C VAL A 418 17.81 10.94 -10.78
N GLY A 419 17.18 10.93 -11.96
CA GLY A 419 17.51 11.80 -13.08
C GLY A 419 16.47 12.90 -13.26
N HIS A 420 16.83 13.95 -14.00
CA HIS A 420 15.89 14.94 -14.49
C HIS A 420 15.21 14.42 -15.77
N ASN A 421 13.93 14.70 -15.92
CA ASN A 421 13.13 14.34 -17.11
C ASN A 421 13.41 15.25 -18.30
#